data_AF-A0A554IDD9-F1
#
_entry.id   AF-A0A554IDD9-F1
#
_cell.length_a   1.000
_cell.length_b   1.000
_cell.length_c   1.000
_cell.angle_alpha   90.00
_cell.angle_beta   90.00
_cell.angle_gamma   90.00
#
_symmetry.space_group_name_H-M   'P 1'
#
loop_
_entity.id
_entity.type
_entity.pdbx_description
1 polymer ?
#
loop_
_entity_poly.entity_id
_entity_poly.type
_entity_poly.pdbx_seq_one_letter_code
_entity_poly.pdbx_strand_id
1 'polypeptide(L)' 'MKNINQRVGVFVDVSNMYHSARHLYDARVNFGAILREAVGGRQLIRAIAYVISADIEQEKDFFEALRLSGFEVKQKEHN' A
#
# COMPACT_ATOMS: atom_id res chain seq x y z
N MET A 1 -9.86 -5.89 22.00
CA MET A 1 -8.45 -6.12 21.62
C MET A 1 -8.40 -6.87 20.31
N LYS A 2 -7.52 -6.48 19.36
CA LYS A 2 -7.23 -7.30 18.16
C LYS A 2 -6.64 -8.65 18.65
N ASN A 3 -7.11 -9.78 18.12
CA ASN A 3 -6.62 -11.10 18.53
C ASN A 3 -5.21 -11.33 17.97
N ILE A 4 -4.22 -11.55 18.84
CA ILE A 4 -2.79 -11.63 18.47
C ILE A 4 -2.48 -12.76 17.48
N ASN A 5 -3.18 -13.89 17.57
CA ASN A 5 -2.97 -15.05 16.70
C ASN A 5 -3.77 -14.96 15.39
N GLN A 6 -4.55 -13.89 15.20
CA GLN A 6 -5.27 -13.69 13.96
C GLN A 6 -4.27 -13.47 12.81
N ARG A 7 -4.47 -14.23 11.74
CA ARG A 7 -3.71 -14.10 10.49
C ARG A 7 -4.38 -13.06 9.60
N VAL A 8 -3.61 -12.12 9.06
CA VAL A 8 -4.12 -10.99 8.27
C VAL A 8 -3.37 -10.88 6.94
N GLY A 9 -4.14 -10.72 5.86
CA GLY A 9 -3.63 -10.26 4.58
C GLY A 9 -4.02 -8.80 4.35
N VAL A 10 -3.12 -8.01 3.78
CA VAL A 10 -3.36 -6.60 3.42
C VAL A 10 -3.19 -6.47 1.91
N PHE A 11 -4.21 -5.92 1.24
CA PHE A 11 -4.22 -5.73 -0.21
C PHE A 11 -4.65 -4.30 -0.46
N VAL A 12 -3.80 -3.51 -1.13
CA VAL A 12 -4.06 -2.08 -1.37
C VAL A 12 -4.11 -1.79 -2.86
N ASP A 13 -5.14 -1.04 -3.26
CA ASP A 13 -5.22 -0.40 -4.58
C ASP A 13 -4.52 0.96 -4.47
N VAL A 14 -3.30 1.03 -4.99
CA VAL A 14 -2.45 2.21 -4.83
C VAL A 14 -2.97 3.38 -5.64
N SER A 15 -3.43 3.16 -6.88
CA SER A 15 -3.99 4.22 -7.73
C SER A 15 -5.20 4.85 -7.05
N ASN A 16 -6.14 4.05 -6.53
CA ASN A 16 -7.31 4.58 -5.84
C ASN A 16 -6.93 5.42 -4.61
N MET A 17 -6.03 4.93 -3.76
CA MET A 17 -5.61 5.64 -2.56
C MET A 17 -4.82 6.92 -2.88
N TYR A 18 -3.93 6.85 -3.88
CA TYR A 18 -3.11 7.98 -4.33
C TYR A 18 -3.99 9.12 -4.85
N HIS A 19 -4.89 8.83 -5.79
CA HIS A 19 -5.80 9.85 -6.34
C HIS A 19 -6.76 10.37 -5.27
N SER A 20 -7.26 9.52 -4.37
CA SER A 20 -8.14 9.97 -3.29
C SER A 20 -7.43 10.94 -2.35
N ALA A 21 -6.18 10.67 -1.98
CA ALA A 21 -5.40 11.56 -1.12
C ALA A 21 -5.07 12.90 -1.79
N ARG A 22 -4.72 12.89 -3.08
CA ARG A 22 -4.43 14.11 -3.84
C ARG A 22 -5.69 14.95 -4.09
N HIS A 23 -6.81 14.32 -4.48
CA HIS A 23 -8.04 15.06 -4.80
C HIS A 23 -8.81 15.56 -3.58
N LEU A 24 -8.91 14.75 -2.52
CA LEU A 24 -9.73 15.10 -1.35
C LEU A 24 -8.95 15.90 -0.30
N TYR A 25 -7.63 15.71 -0.23
CA TYR A 25 -6.81 16.24 0.87
C TYR A 25 -5.54 16.97 0.41
N ASP A 26 -5.28 17.06 -0.90
CA ASP A 26 -4.01 17.55 -1.47
C ASP A 26 -2.76 16.96 -0.80
N ALA A 27 -2.84 15.69 -0.38
CA ALA A 27 -1.85 15.05 0.47
C ALA A 27 -1.25 13.80 -0.17
N ARG A 28 -0.15 13.31 0.40
CA ARG A 28 0.48 12.03 0.03
C ARG A 28 0.11 10.94 1.04
N VAL A 29 -0.12 9.74 0.54
CA VAL A 29 -0.45 8.56 1.36
C VAL A 29 0.79 8.02 2.05
N ASN A 30 0.69 7.73 3.35
CA ASN A 30 1.74 7.01 4.09
C ASN A 30 1.40 5.51 4.17
N PHE A 31 1.81 4.75 3.15
CA PHE A 31 1.52 3.31 3.05
C PHE A 31 2.10 2.48 4.19
N GLY A 32 3.28 2.85 4.71
CA GLY A 32 3.88 2.19 5.87
C GLY A 32 3.04 2.36 7.14
N ALA A 33 2.48 3.54 7.38
CA ALA A 33 1.57 3.77 8.49
C ALA A 33 0.27 2.97 8.34
N ILE A 34 -0.29 2.93 7.13
CA ILE A 34 -1.47 2.11 6.82
C ILE A 34 -1.20 0.64 7.11
N LEU A 35 -0.07 0.09 6.66
CA LEU A 35 0.26 -1.31 6.91
C LEU A 35 0.38 -1.60 8.41
N ARG A 36 1.07 -0.74 9.16
CA ARG A 36 1.22 -0.90 10.62
C ARG A 36 -0.12 -0.90 11.34
N GLU A 37 -1.01 0.05 11.01
CA GLU A 37 -2.33 0.14 11.65
C GLU A 37 -3.23 -1.04 11.23
N ALA A 38 -3.21 -1.38 9.92
CA ALA A 38 -3.95 -2.50 9.37
C ALA A 38 -3.51 -3.82 10.01
N VAL A 39 -2.22 -4.04 10.27
CA VAL A 39 -1.74 -5.24 10.98
C VAL A 39 -2.11 -5.17 12.45
N GLY A 40 -1.83 -4.06 13.13
CA GLY A 40 -2.24 -3.81 14.52
C GLY A 40 -1.79 -4.91 15.49
N GLY A 41 -0.54 -5.37 15.35
CA GLY A 41 0.07 -6.41 16.19
C GLY A 41 -0.28 -7.86 15.82
N ARG A 42 -1.15 -8.08 14.83
CA ARG A 42 -1.55 -9.42 14.37
C ARG A 42 -0.50 -10.06 13.46
N GLN A 43 -0.69 -11.32 13.11
CA GLN A 43 0.22 -12.03 12.21
C GLN A 43 -0.03 -11.63 10.75
N LEU A 44 0.82 -10.77 10.20
CA LEU A 44 0.80 -10.44 8.78
C LEU A 44 1.26 -11.65 7.95
N ILE A 45 0.38 -12.14 7.08
CA ILE A 45 0.66 -13.28 6.18
C ILE A 45 1.11 -12.79 4.80
N ARG A 46 0.52 -11.70 4.32
CA ARG A 46 0.89 -11.09 3.04
C ARG A 46 0.45 -9.64 2.99
N ALA A 47 1.27 -8.79 2.38
CA ALA A 47 0.93 -7.41 2.06
C ALA A 47 1.19 -7.20 0.56
N ILE A 48 0.15 -6.93 -0.22
CA ILE A 48 0.27 -6.68 -1.67
C ILE A 48 -0.20 -5.26 -1.99
N ALA A 49 0.62 -4.54 -2.74
CA ALA A 49 0.27 -3.25 -3.32
C ALA A 49 0.07 -3.41 -4.83
N TYR A 50 -1.15 -3.21 -5.30
CA TYR A 50 -1.48 -3.21 -6.72
C TYR A 50 -1.30 -1.81 -7.29
N VAL A 51 -0.45 -1.68 -8.31
CA VAL A 51 -0.06 -0.38 -8.88
C VAL A 51 -0.22 -0.38 -10.39
N ILE A 52 -0.70 0.74 -10.93
CA ILE A 52 -0.73 1.01 -12.37
C ILE A 52 0.44 1.97 -12.67
N SER A 53 1.33 1.57 -13.58
CA SER A 53 2.59 2.29 -13.86
C SER A 53 2.36 3.75 -14.27
N ALA A 54 1.33 4.00 -15.07
CA ALA A 54 1.06 5.31 -15.66
C ALA A 54 0.61 6.38 -14.64
N ASP A 55 0.15 5.97 -13.46
CA ASP A 55 -0.47 6.88 -12.48
C ASP A 55 0.54 7.49 -11.49
N ILE A 56 1.80 7.03 -11.52
CA ILE A 56 2.79 7.33 -10.48
C ILE A 56 3.97 8.12 -11.04
N GLU A 57 4.11 9.36 -10.55
CA GLU A 57 5.32 10.16 -10.74
C GLU A 57 6.50 9.53 -9.99
N GLN A 58 7.69 9.52 -10.60
CA GLN A 58 8.91 8.92 -10.01
C GLN A 58 8.69 7.45 -9.59
N GLU A 59 8.09 6.67 -10.50
CA GLU A 59 7.65 5.28 -10.32
C GLU A 59 8.66 4.40 -9.56
N LYS A 60 9.95 4.45 -9.93
CA LYS A 60 11.00 3.62 -9.31
C LYS A 60 11.15 3.89 -7.82
N ASP A 61 11.26 5.15 -7.43
CA ASP A 61 11.47 5.56 -6.04
C ASP A 61 10.24 5.25 -5.19
N PHE A 62 9.06 5.45 -5.77
CA PHE A 62 7.80 5.14 -5.13
C PHE A 62 7.61 3.62 -4.91
N PHE A 63 7.93 2.79 -5.90
CA PHE A 63 7.86 1.34 -5.75
C PHE A 63 8.85 0.83 -4.71
N GLU A 64 10.04 1.43 -4.67
CA GLU A 64 11.03 1.08 -3.65
C GLU A 64 10.54 1.46 -2.25
N ALA A 65 9.93 2.64 -2.10
CA ALA A 65 9.31 3.03 -0.83
C ALA A 65 8.19 2.06 -0.40
N LEU A 66 7.37 1.55 -1.32
CA LEU A 66 6.36 0.53 -1.03
C LEU A 66 6.99 -0.79 -0.55
N ARG A 67 8.06 -1.24 -1.21
CA ARG A 67 8.80 -2.45 -0.82
C ARG A 67 9.44 -2.29 0.56
N LEU A 68 10.13 -1.18 0.80
CA LEU A 68 10.71 -0.84 2.11
C LEU A 68 9.65 -0.71 3.21
N SER A 69 8.41 -0.34 2.84
CA SER A 69 7.26 -0.31 3.75
C SER A 69 6.70 -1.69 4.09
N GLY A 70 7.16 -2.76 3.43
CA GLY A 70 6.76 -4.14 3.68
C GLY A 70 5.75 -4.72 2.69
N PHE A 71 5.49 -4.05 1.56
CA PHE A 71 4.59 -4.55 0.52
C PHE A 71 5.32 -5.31 -0.58
N GLU A 72 4.68 -6.38 -1.04
CA GLU A 72 4.92 -6.96 -2.36
C GLU A 72 4.23 -6.10 -3.42
N VAL A 73 4.99 -5.51 -4.34
CA VAL A 73 4.43 -4.67 -5.40
C VAL A 73 3.99 -5.54 -6.59
N LYS A 74 2.72 -5.45 -6.97
CA LYS A 74 2.13 -6.05 -8.17
C LYS A 74 1.78 -4.95 -9.15
N GLN A 75 2.60 -4.84 -10.18
CA GLN A 75 2.40 -3.89 -11.25
C GLN A 75 1.45 -4.47 -12.30
N LYS A 76 0.48 -3.66 -12.72
CA LYS A 76 -0.38 -3.94 -13.86
C LYS A 76 -0.02 -2.96 -14.97
N GLU A 77 0.32 -3.50 -16.13
CA GLU A 77 0.47 -2.70 -17.34
C GLU A 77 -0.91 -2.25 -17.83
N HIS A 78 -1.01 -0.99 -18.24
CA HIS A 78 -2.21 -0.46 -18.89
C HIS A 78 -2.10 -0.86 -20.37
N ASN A 79 -2.83 -1.91 -20.77
CA ASN A 79 -2.97 -2.30 -22.19
C ASN A 79 -3.80 -1.26 -22.96
#